data_AF-A0A249WA50-F1
#
_entry.id   AF-A0A249WA50-F1
#
_cell.length_a   1.000
_cell.length_b   1.000
_cell.length_c   1.000
_cell.angle_alpha   90.00
_cell.angle_beta   90.00
_cell.angle_gamma   90.00
#
_symmetry.space_group_name_H-M   'P 1'
#
loop_
_entity.id
_entity.type
_entity.pdbx_description
1 polymer ?
#
loop_
_entity_poly.entity_id
_entity_poly.type
_entity_poly.pdbx_seq_one_letter_code
_entity_poly.pdbx_strand_id
1 'polypeptide(L)'
;MEMKKAHLSSRIVQSGLSLGGLLLCAQFSAPVLADDFLCQATQASDKELPMLEKSCPIGQGVWGKKVPQRGNDFYWIQCGLLPKPMPLAKAKPIYSKITTDVWMKPEAKGYRCLIGPYTEFSKASADLRGVKTLSNYREAFIRVVGKGSDNSVKKTQPSSKPTPVAKPNVAPKPVAPVVASRPDTEAFKASATKTPKPSTTTKPVVKAKPAPSVKGNGEVEVRLRASLHGKTYVVPYLLDNQFYMEYGKPWNRLNYESSQQICQQLGMSLATATEFKALRDSGVMEKNKWPLQLPYWGKDKKGLFADREPNQLTGTSLLNVMCVK
;
A
#
# COMPACT_ATOMS: atom_id res chain seq x y z
N MET A 1 -63.85 -52.68 47.51
CA MET A 1 -63.31 -53.58 48.57
C MET A 1 -61.80 -53.54 48.42
N GLU A 2 -61.16 -52.76 49.30
CA GLU A 2 -60.29 -53.27 50.39
C GLU A 2 -58.83 -53.38 49.91
N MET A 3 -57.94 -52.49 50.41
CA MET A 3 -57.07 -52.69 51.59
C MET A 3 -55.97 -53.71 51.27
N LYS A 4 -54.68 -53.56 51.60
CA LYS A 4 -53.97 -52.78 52.62
C LYS A 4 -52.46 -52.99 52.38
N LYS A 5 -51.65 -51.98 52.76
CA LYS A 5 -50.42 -51.99 53.62
C LYS A 5 -49.60 -53.30 53.72
N ALA A 6 -48.29 -53.33 54.00
CA ALA A 6 -47.15 -52.42 54.16
C ALA A 6 -46.04 -53.27 54.87
N HIS A 7 -44.85 -52.68 55.13
CA HIS A 7 -43.79 -53.09 56.07
C HIS A 7 -42.80 -54.19 55.57
N LEU A 8 -41.48 -54.19 55.84
CA LEU A 8 -40.51 -53.42 56.66
C LEU A 8 -39.10 -53.68 56.05
N SER A 9 -38.25 -52.65 55.90
CA SER A 9 -37.04 -52.38 56.71
C SER A 9 -35.91 -53.43 56.70
N SER A 10 -34.72 -53.06 56.21
CA SER A 10 -33.47 -53.03 57.02
C SER A 10 -32.28 -52.49 56.20
N ARG A 11 -31.42 -51.70 56.85
CA ARG A 11 -30.15 -51.15 56.34
C ARG A 11 -29.06 -52.24 56.35
N ILE A 12 -28.11 -52.19 55.42
CA ILE A 12 -26.68 -52.54 55.63
C ILE A 12 -25.83 -51.75 54.62
N VAL A 13 -24.63 -51.41 55.08
CA VAL A 13 -23.63 -50.43 54.61
C VAL A 13 -22.66 -51.06 53.60
N GLN A 14 -21.84 -50.20 52.95
CA GLN A 14 -20.58 -50.44 52.23
C GLN A 14 -20.71 -50.63 50.71
N SER A 15 -19.78 -50.21 49.85
CA SER A 15 -18.70 -49.22 49.86
C SER A 15 -18.20 -49.18 48.41
N GLY A 16 -17.94 -47.98 47.88
CA GLY A 16 -17.10 -47.76 46.69
C GLY A 16 -17.75 -48.05 45.33
N LEU A 17 -17.77 -47.05 44.46
CA LEU A 17 -17.03 -47.09 43.19
C LEU A 17 -17.16 -45.76 42.43
N SER A 18 -16.02 -45.28 41.95
CA SER A 18 -15.79 -44.38 40.81
C SER A 18 -16.43 -43.00 40.77
N LEU A 19 -15.63 -42.02 41.19
CA LEU A 19 -15.56 -40.69 40.59
C LEU A 19 -15.11 -40.84 39.11
N GLY A 20 -16.04 -40.79 38.17
CA GLY A 20 -15.77 -40.69 36.74
C GLY A 20 -15.93 -39.24 36.26
N GLY A 21 -14.81 -38.58 35.96
CA GLY A 21 -14.76 -37.16 35.60
C GLY A 21 -15.42 -36.84 34.26
N LEU A 22 -16.34 -35.87 34.29
CA LEU A 22 -16.80 -35.13 33.11
C LEU A 22 -15.88 -33.93 32.89
N LEU A 23 -14.84 -34.12 32.08
CA LEU A 23 -14.07 -33.03 31.49
C LEU A 23 -14.97 -32.26 30.50
N LEU A 24 -15.48 -31.10 30.94
CA LEU A 24 -16.00 -30.08 30.03
C LEU A 24 -14.82 -29.54 29.21
N CYS A 25 -14.66 -30.02 27.98
CA CYS A 25 -13.85 -29.34 26.98
C CYS A 25 -14.57 -28.06 26.56
N ALA A 26 -14.31 -26.96 27.28
CA ALA A 26 -14.58 -25.62 26.80
C ALA A 26 -13.72 -25.38 25.55
N GLN A 27 -14.35 -25.53 24.38
CA GLN A 27 -13.78 -25.16 23.10
C GLN A 27 -13.68 -23.62 23.07
N PHE A 28 -12.61 -23.08 23.64
CA PHE A 28 -12.21 -21.70 23.41
C PHE A 28 -11.85 -21.57 21.93
N SER A 29 -12.83 -21.20 21.11
CA SER A 29 -12.57 -20.66 19.78
C SER A 29 -11.86 -19.33 20.00
N ALA A 30 -10.53 -19.33 19.94
CA ALA A 30 -9.78 -18.09 19.84
C ALA A 30 -10.29 -17.36 18.59
N PRO A 31 -10.60 -16.06 18.66
CA PRO A 31 -10.86 -15.30 17.46
C PRO A 31 -9.58 -15.36 16.61
N VAL A 32 -9.68 -16.02 15.46
CA VAL A 32 -8.70 -15.90 14.40
C VAL A 32 -8.83 -14.46 13.90
N LEU A 33 -8.10 -13.55 14.55
CA LEU A 33 -7.87 -12.22 14.00
C LEU A 33 -6.97 -12.42 12.78
N ALA A 34 -7.61 -12.47 11.61
CA ALA A 34 -6.89 -12.21 10.37
C ALA A 34 -6.40 -10.76 10.46
N ASP A 35 -5.12 -10.57 10.78
CA ASP A 35 -4.45 -9.28 10.62
C ASP A 35 -4.36 -8.97 9.13
N ASP A 36 -5.42 -8.37 8.59
CA ASP A 36 -5.38 -7.72 7.30
C ASP A 36 -4.38 -6.55 7.40
N PHE A 37 -3.36 -6.64 6.55
CA PHE A 37 -2.10 -5.92 6.65
C PHE A 37 -2.27 -4.45 6.21
N LEU A 38 -2.80 -3.60 7.09
CA LEU A 38 -2.85 -2.16 6.90
C LEU A 38 -1.98 -1.45 7.93
N CYS A 39 -0.76 -1.13 7.54
CA CYS A 39 0.11 -0.29 8.37
C CYS A 39 -0.53 1.09 8.57
N GLN A 40 -0.69 1.48 9.83
CA GLN A 40 -1.09 2.85 10.16
C GLN A 40 0.00 3.83 9.71
N ALA A 41 -0.44 4.98 9.20
CA ALA A 41 0.43 6.04 8.76
C ALA A 41 -0.01 7.38 9.36
N THR A 42 0.98 8.16 9.77
CA THR A 42 0.83 9.53 10.25
C THR A 42 1.62 10.46 9.34
N GLN A 43 1.28 11.73 9.29
CA GLN A 43 2.04 12.69 8.51
C GLN A 43 1.92 14.05 9.16
N ALA A 44 3.06 14.67 9.47
CA ALA A 44 3.04 15.90 10.25
C ALA A 44 2.64 17.12 9.42
N SER A 45 2.87 17.11 8.09
CA SER A 45 2.44 18.19 7.18
C SER A 45 2.38 17.76 5.71
N ASP A 46 1.79 18.63 4.90
CA ASP A 46 1.71 18.55 3.43
C ASP A 46 3.08 18.61 2.70
N LYS A 47 4.14 19.03 3.41
CA LYS A 47 5.51 19.16 2.88
C LYS A 47 6.40 17.96 3.22
N GLU A 48 5.93 17.06 4.07
CA GLU A 48 6.65 15.86 4.49
C GLU A 48 6.13 14.63 3.76
N LEU A 49 6.82 13.50 3.88
CA LEU A 49 6.31 12.22 3.40
C LEU A 49 5.48 11.54 4.49
N PRO A 50 4.51 10.69 4.13
CA PRO A 50 3.80 9.89 5.12
C PRO A 50 4.76 8.98 5.88
N MET A 51 4.55 8.90 7.18
CA MET A 51 5.31 8.09 8.11
C MET A 51 4.51 6.86 8.53
N LEU A 52 5.00 5.67 8.20
CA LEU A 52 4.48 4.41 8.74
C LEU A 52 4.82 4.29 10.22
N GLU A 53 3.98 3.58 10.98
CA GLU A 53 4.30 3.27 12.36
C GLU A 53 5.53 2.36 12.49
N LYS A 54 6.20 2.43 13.66
CA LYS A 54 7.38 1.60 13.96
C LYS A 54 7.09 0.10 13.86
N SER A 55 5.88 -0.30 14.25
CA SER A 55 5.36 -1.68 14.25
C SER A 55 5.01 -2.21 12.86
N CYS A 56 4.92 -1.36 11.84
CA CYS A 56 4.56 -1.78 10.48
C CYS A 56 5.53 -2.87 9.98
N PRO A 57 5.06 -4.11 9.73
CA PRO A 57 5.93 -5.18 9.26
C PRO A 57 6.30 -4.90 7.81
N ILE A 58 7.57 -4.75 7.46
CA ILE A 58 7.96 -4.48 6.06
C ILE A 58 8.70 -5.65 5.42
N GLY A 59 8.72 -6.79 6.12
CA GLY A 59 9.21 -8.04 5.57
C GLY A 59 10.72 -8.12 5.44
N GLN A 60 11.20 -9.18 4.82
CA GLN A 60 12.64 -9.42 4.61
C GLN A 60 13.10 -8.91 3.24
N GLY A 61 14.33 -8.39 3.19
CA GLY A 61 14.96 -7.99 1.93
C GLY A 61 15.29 -9.19 1.05
N VAL A 62 14.94 -9.11 -0.23
CA VAL A 62 15.16 -10.16 -1.22
C VAL A 62 15.84 -9.61 -2.47
N TRP A 63 16.69 -10.43 -3.08
CA TRP A 63 17.46 -10.08 -4.27
C TRP A 63 17.28 -11.14 -5.37
N GLY A 64 17.17 -10.69 -6.62
CA GLY A 64 17.13 -11.55 -7.80
C GLY A 64 15.86 -12.41 -7.92
N LYS A 65 15.94 -13.55 -8.61
CA LYS A 65 14.81 -14.44 -8.93
C LYS A 65 14.25 -15.22 -7.72
N LYS A 66 14.77 -15.02 -6.51
CA LYS A 66 14.40 -15.74 -5.28
C LYS A 66 13.28 -15.05 -4.49
N VAL A 67 12.49 -14.19 -5.14
CA VAL A 67 11.39 -13.51 -4.46
C VAL A 67 10.19 -14.46 -4.38
N PRO A 68 9.72 -14.82 -3.17
CA PRO A 68 8.50 -15.59 -3.01
C PRO A 68 7.35 -14.84 -3.68
N GLN A 69 6.58 -15.55 -4.51
CA GLN A 69 5.40 -15.01 -5.18
C GLN A 69 4.18 -15.81 -4.75
N ARG A 70 3.82 -15.71 -3.46
CA ARG A 70 2.58 -16.34 -2.98
C ARG A 70 1.45 -15.32 -3.11
N GLY A 71 0.23 -15.81 -3.33
CA GLY A 71 -0.92 -14.96 -3.67
C GLY A 71 -1.29 -13.89 -2.64
N ASN A 72 -0.78 -14.00 -1.40
CA ASN A 72 -1.07 -13.07 -0.29
C ASN A 72 0.18 -12.33 0.21
N ASP A 73 1.27 -12.31 -0.58
CA ASP A 73 2.49 -11.60 -0.19
C ASP A 73 2.39 -10.11 -0.60
N PHE A 74 2.84 -9.20 0.27
CA PHE A 74 3.02 -7.79 -0.03
C PHE A 74 4.48 -7.47 -0.28
N TYR A 75 4.74 -6.60 -1.25
CA TYR A 75 6.09 -6.18 -1.62
C TYR A 75 6.29 -4.72 -1.29
N TRP A 76 7.48 -4.41 -0.78
CA TRP A 76 7.95 -3.05 -0.60
C TRP A 76 9.26 -2.88 -1.36
N ILE A 77 9.55 -1.69 -1.89
CA ILE A 77 10.90 -1.36 -2.34
C ILE A 77 11.55 -0.52 -1.25
N GLN A 78 12.66 -0.97 -0.67
CA GLN A 78 13.46 -0.13 0.19
C GLN A 78 14.33 0.79 -0.67
N CYS A 79 14.02 2.09 -0.69
CA CYS A 79 14.80 3.11 -1.40
C CYS A 79 16.03 3.60 -0.62
N GLY A 80 16.14 3.30 0.68
CA GLY A 80 17.33 3.63 1.47
C GLY A 80 17.10 3.58 2.98
N LEU A 81 18.17 3.86 3.73
CA LEU A 81 18.13 4.12 5.17
C LEU A 81 18.77 5.50 5.41
N LEU A 82 17.97 6.43 5.92
CA LEU A 82 18.30 7.85 6.01
C LEU A 82 18.43 8.27 7.47
N PRO A 83 19.32 9.21 7.81
CA PRO A 83 19.45 9.72 9.18
C PRO A 83 18.25 10.58 9.60
N LYS A 84 17.54 11.19 8.63
CA LYS A 84 16.37 12.06 8.84
C LYS A 84 15.27 11.69 7.84
N PRO A 85 13.99 12.02 8.12
CA PRO A 85 12.92 11.85 7.14
C PRO A 85 13.22 12.62 5.87
N MET A 86 12.87 12.03 4.71
CA MET A 86 13.01 12.70 3.44
C MET A 86 11.86 13.71 3.26
N PRO A 87 12.13 14.99 2.95
CA PRO A 87 11.09 15.94 2.57
C PRO A 87 10.43 15.56 1.25
N LEU A 88 9.16 15.91 1.06
CA LEU A 88 8.40 15.60 -0.17
C LEU A 88 9.12 16.09 -1.44
N ALA A 89 9.74 17.28 -1.38
CA ALA A 89 10.49 17.85 -2.50
C ALA A 89 11.62 16.94 -3.01
N LYS A 90 12.29 16.20 -2.11
CA LYS A 90 13.37 15.26 -2.48
C LYS A 90 12.83 13.93 -3.02
N ALA A 91 11.58 13.59 -2.71
CA ALA A 91 10.92 12.39 -3.23
C ALA A 91 10.28 12.62 -4.61
N LYS A 92 10.02 13.87 -5.02
CA LYS A 92 9.45 14.21 -6.35
C LYS A 92 10.06 13.43 -7.53
N PRO A 93 11.39 13.27 -7.65
CA PRO A 93 11.98 12.48 -8.73
C PRO A 93 11.60 11.00 -8.70
N ILE A 94 11.38 10.42 -7.52
CA ILE A 94 10.97 9.02 -7.36
C ILE A 94 9.58 8.80 -7.95
N TYR A 95 8.63 9.71 -7.72
CA TYR A 95 7.27 9.63 -8.24
C TYR A 95 7.18 9.56 -9.78
N SER A 96 8.20 10.04 -10.49
CA SER A 96 8.28 9.88 -11.96
C SER A 96 8.60 8.44 -12.42
N LYS A 97 8.97 7.57 -11.48
CA LYS A 97 9.46 6.20 -11.73
C LYS A 97 8.58 5.11 -11.12
N ILE A 98 7.55 5.49 -10.36
CA ILE A 98 6.75 4.57 -9.56
C ILE A 98 5.27 4.81 -9.78
N THR A 99 4.48 3.81 -9.41
CA THR A 99 3.02 3.77 -9.54
C THR A 99 2.30 3.86 -8.20
N THR A 100 3.05 3.92 -7.10
CA THR A 100 2.58 3.99 -5.71
C THR A 100 3.25 5.14 -4.93
N ASP A 101 3.15 5.15 -3.60
CA ASP A 101 3.66 6.21 -2.72
C ASP A 101 5.03 5.90 -2.10
N VAL A 102 5.74 6.96 -1.69
CA VAL A 102 6.98 6.89 -0.92
C VAL A 102 6.66 7.12 0.55
N TRP A 103 7.10 6.20 1.39
CA TRP A 103 6.85 6.17 2.81
C TRP A 103 8.15 6.26 3.59
N MET A 104 8.10 6.96 4.71
CA MET A 104 9.15 6.94 5.71
C MET A 104 8.74 6.01 6.83
N LYS A 105 9.62 5.13 7.29
CA LYS A 105 9.38 4.32 8.49
C LYS A 105 10.47 4.61 9.53
N PRO A 106 10.13 5.08 10.73
CA PRO A 106 11.09 5.22 11.81
C PRO A 106 11.65 3.85 12.21
N GLU A 107 12.97 3.79 12.37
CA GLU A 107 13.72 2.63 12.84
C GLU A 107 14.47 3.00 14.13
N ALA A 108 15.11 2.03 14.78
CA ALA A 108 15.94 2.29 15.97
C ALA A 108 17.07 3.31 15.69
N LYS A 109 17.59 3.33 14.45
CA LYS A 109 18.60 4.28 13.98
C LYS A 109 18.20 4.81 12.61
N GLY A 110 17.63 6.02 12.59
CA GLY A 110 17.21 6.70 11.37
C GLY A 110 15.84 6.26 10.85
N TYR A 111 15.64 6.42 9.55
CA TYR A 111 14.38 6.26 8.87
C TYR A 111 14.57 5.47 7.59
N ARG A 112 13.78 4.42 7.43
CA ARG A 112 13.77 3.62 6.20
C ARG A 112 12.88 4.29 5.17
N CYS A 113 13.41 4.50 3.97
CA CYS A 113 12.65 4.94 2.81
C CYS A 113 12.05 3.69 2.15
N LEU A 114 10.73 3.69 1.95
CA LEU A 114 9.97 2.57 1.41
C LEU A 114 9.06 3.05 0.28
N ILE A 115 8.78 2.19 -0.69
CA ILE A 115 7.85 2.45 -1.78
C ILE A 115 6.91 1.26 -1.87
N GLY A 116 5.60 1.47 -1.81
CA GLY A 116 4.62 0.37 -1.73
C GLY A 116 3.37 0.71 -0.90
N PRO A 117 2.69 -0.30 -0.32
CA PRO A 117 2.90 -1.72 -0.61
C PRO A 117 2.40 -2.07 -2.02
N TYR A 118 3.02 -3.05 -2.65
CA TYR A 118 2.52 -3.67 -3.88
C TYR A 118 1.94 -5.04 -3.56
N THR A 119 0.85 -5.41 -4.22
CA THR A 119 0.28 -6.77 -4.18
C THR A 119 0.86 -7.68 -5.27
N GLU A 120 1.50 -7.10 -6.29
CA GLU A 120 2.07 -7.83 -7.41
C GLU A 120 3.58 -7.61 -7.49
N PHE A 121 4.36 -8.70 -7.48
CA PHE A 121 5.81 -8.64 -7.62
C PHE A 121 6.26 -8.01 -8.95
N SER A 122 5.51 -8.25 -10.03
CA SER A 122 5.77 -7.70 -11.36
C SER A 122 5.79 -6.17 -11.35
N LYS A 123 4.82 -5.54 -10.66
CA LYS A 123 4.72 -4.08 -10.48
C LYS A 123 5.87 -3.56 -9.62
N ALA A 124 6.13 -4.19 -8.47
CA ALA A 124 7.25 -3.82 -7.62
C ALA A 124 8.59 -3.91 -8.36
N SER A 125 8.77 -4.92 -9.22
CA SER A 125 9.97 -5.09 -10.03
C SER A 125 10.09 -4.06 -11.16
N ALA A 126 8.98 -3.67 -11.78
CA ALA A 126 8.96 -2.62 -12.79
C ALA A 126 9.36 -1.27 -12.17
N ASP A 127 8.74 -0.91 -11.06
CA ASP A 127 9.02 0.34 -10.34
C ASP A 127 10.45 0.34 -9.77
N LEU A 128 10.94 -0.78 -9.26
CA LEU A 128 12.34 -0.91 -8.82
C LEU A 128 13.32 -0.59 -9.94
N ARG A 129 13.08 -1.10 -11.16
CA ARG A 129 13.95 -0.81 -12.32
C ARG A 129 13.95 0.69 -12.62
N GLY A 130 12.78 1.33 -12.58
CA GLY A 130 12.64 2.78 -12.74
C GLY A 130 13.42 3.55 -11.66
N VAL A 131 13.22 3.19 -10.39
CA VAL A 131 13.88 3.82 -9.24
C VAL A 131 15.40 3.71 -9.33
N LYS A 132 15.94 2.56 -9.71
CA LYS A 132 17.39 2.34 -9.88
C LYS A 132 18.04 3.19 -10.97
N THR A 133 17.26 3.76 -11.90
CA THR A 133 17.79 4.71 -12.89
C THR A 133 18.22 6.04 -12.25
N LEU A 134 17.68 6.37 -11.08
CA LEU A 134 18.06 7.54 -10.31
C LEU A 134 19.36 7.25 -9.55
N SER A 135 20.36 8.12 -9.68
CA SER A 135 21.72 7.90 -9.18
C SER A 135 21.80 7.54 -7.69
N ASN A 136 20.94 8.15 -6.87
CA ASN A 136 20.95 7.99 -5.42
C ASN A 136 20.21 6.73 -4.92
N TYR A 137 19.62 5.94 -5.81
CA TYR A 137 18.74 4.81 -5.45
C TYR A 137 19.15 3.49 -6.13
N ARG A 138 20.40 3.39 -6.60
CA ARG A 138 20.93 2.18 -7.26
C ARG A 138 20.90 0.95 -6.36
N GLU A 139 21.06 1.16 -5.06
CA GLU A 139 21.04 0.12 -4.04
C GLU A 139 19.63 -0.27 -3.59
N ALA A 140 18.58 0.29 -4.18
CA ALA A 140 17.21 -0.09 -3.83
C ALA A 140 16.97 -1.59 -4.08
N PHE A 141 16.14 -2.20 -3.24
CA PHE A 141 15.80 -3.63 -3.36
C PHE A 141 14.39 -3.91 -2.85
N ILE A 142 13.82 -5.06 -3.23
CA ILE A 142 12.48 -5.47 -2.82
C ILE A 142 12.54 -6.15 -1.45
N ARG A 143 11.53 -5.90 -0.63
CA ARG A 143 11.21 -6.62 0.60
C ARG A 143 9.86 -7.31 0.45
N VAL A 144 9.68 -8.43 1.15
CA VAL A 144 8.48 -9.27 1.05
C VAL A 144 7.91 -9.52 2.44
N VAL A 145 6.62 -9.23 2.60
CA VAL A 145 5.80 -9.58 3.76
C VAL A 145 4.88 -10.72 3.34
N GLY A 146 4.91 -11.84 4.05
CA GLY A 146 4.09 -13.01 3.72
C GLY A 146 3.89 -13.94 4.90
N LYS A 147 2.85 -14.76 4.88
CA LYS A 147 2.57 -15.76 5.94
C LYS A 147 3.73 -16.76 5.99
N GLY A 148 4.65 -16.61 6.94
CA GLY A 148 5.92 -17.36 7.02
C GLY A 148 7.20 -16.52 7.04
N SER A 149 7.11 -15.18 6.97
CA SER A 149 8.23 -14.30 7.32
C SER A 149 8.33 -14.13 8.84
N ASP A 150 8.38 -15.24 9.58
CA ASP A 150 8.70 -15.18 11.01
C ASP A 150 10.14 -14.72 11.20
N ASN A 151 10.31 -13.83 12.17
CA ASN A 151 11.58 -13.30 12.61
C ASN A 151 12.45 -14.44 13.18
N SER A 152 13.22 -15.12 12.34
CA SER A 152 14.36 -15.92 12.78
C SER A 152 15.66 -15.29 12.29
N VAL A 153 16.38 -14.72 13.25
CA VAL A 153 17.67 -14.08 13.11
C VAL A 153 18.70 -15.12 12.66
N LYS A 154 19.27 -14.96 11.45
CA LYS A 154 20.67 -15.34 11.22
C LYS A 154 21.45 -14.11 10.78
N LYS A 155 21.87 -13.35 11.80
CA LYS A 155 22.80 -12.23 11.73
C LYS A 155 24.10 -12.71 11.07
N THR A 156 24.31 -12.36 9.81
CA THR A 156 25.64 -12.52 9.19
C THR A 156 26.51 -11.39 9.72
N GLN A 157 27.34 -11.72 10.70
CA GLN A 157 28.31 -10.80 11.29
C GLN A 157 29.49 -10.59 10.32
N PRO A 158 30.09 -9.39 10.27
CA PRO A 158 31.24 -9.11 9.39
C PRO A 158 32.48 -9.82 9.93
N SER A 159 33.20 -10.57 9.08
CA SER A 159 34.49 -11.15 9.46
C SER A 159 35.62 -10.22 9.05
N SER A 160 36.21 -9.59 10.05
CA SER A 160 37.57 -9.07 10.04
C SER A 160 38.58 -10.20 10.33
N LYS A 161 39.67 -10.21 9.57
CA LYS A 161 40.94 -10.98 9.75
C LYS A 161 41.56 -10.80 11.17
N PRO A 162 42.54 -11.63 11.66
CA PRO A 162 43.79 -11.98 10.92
C PRO A 162 44.53 -13.34 11.20
N THR A 163 45.23 -13.85 10.16
CA THR A 163 46.58 -14.53 10.06
C THR A 163 46.91 -15.84 10.83
N PRO A 164 48.05 -16.55 10.53
CA PRO A 164 48.80 -16.79 9.27
C PRO A 164 49.20 -18.29 9.08
N VAL A 165 49.32 -18.80 7.84
CA VAL A 165 50.05 -20.08 7.58
C VAL A 165 50.88 -19.99 6.30
N ALA A 166 52.06 -20.59 6.35
CA ALA A 166 53.27 -20.38 5.58
C ALA A 166 53.24 -20.80 4.10
N LYS A 167 54.19 -20.22 3.35
CA LYS A 167 54.56 -20.51 1.94
C LYS A 167 55.23 -21.89 1.80
N PRO A 168 55.26 -22.47 0.60
CA PRO A 168 56.54 -22.49 -0.12
C PRO A 168 56.50 -21.88 -1.52
N ASN A 169 57.71 -21.69 -2.05
CA ASN A 169 58.17 -20.71 -3.03
C ASN A 169 58.58 -21.43 -4.33
N VAL A 170 58.17 -20.96 -5.51
CA VAL A 170 58.93 -21.14 -6.77
C VAL A 170 58.80 -19.88 -7.64
N ALA A 171 59.93 -19.48 -8.20
CA ALA A 171 60.32 -18.19 -8.75
C ALA A 171 59.91 -17.97 -10.25
N PRO A 172 60.14 -16.77 -10.82
CA PRO A 172 59.31 -16.13 -11.87
C PRO A 172 59.98 -15.97 -13.26
N LYS A 173 59.21 -15.60 -14.30
CA LYS A 173 59.64 -14.77 -15.46
C LYS A 173 58.45 -14.34 -16.39
N PRO A 174 58.57 -13.37 -17.33
CA PRO A 174 58.07 -11.98 -17.15
C PRO A 174 57.18 -11.38 -18.28
N VAL A 175 56.45 -10.29 -17.95
CA VAL A 175 56.11 -9.02 -18.71
C VAL A 175 55.53 -9.16 -20.14
N ALA A 176 54.35 -8.62 -20.51
CA ALA A 176 54.08 -7.20 -20.79
C ALA A 176 52.56 -6.91 -21.04
N PRO A 177 52.12 -5.63 -21.09
CA PRO A 177 50.72 -5.19 -21.00
C PRO A 177 50.07 -4.87 -22.36
N VAL A 178 48.74 -4.99 -22.49
CA VAL A 178 48.01 -4.39 -23.61
C VAL A 178 46.82 -3.56 -23.11
N VAL A 179 46.91 -2.28 -23.42
CA VAL A 179 45.95 -1.21 -23.28
C VAL A 179 44.90 -1.31 -24.38
N ALA A 180 43.65 -0.99 -24.02
CA ALA A 180 42.54 -0.46 -24.82
C ALA A 180 42.26 -1.01 -26.24
N SER A 181 40.99 -1.36 -26.48
CA SER A 181 40.27 -0.99 -27.71
C SER A 181 38.76 -1.00 -27.48
N ARG A 182 38.15 0.18 -27.56
CA ARG A 182 36.73 0.36 -27.92
C ARG A 182 36.54 -0.06 -29.38
N PRO A 183 35.33 -0.46 -29.77
CA PRO A 183 34.81 -0.14 -31.09
C PRO A 183 33.58 0.76 -30.99
N ASP A 184 33.71 1.99 -31.49
CA ASP A 184 32.60 2.77 -32.02
C ASP A 184 32.32 2.29 -33.46
N THR A 185 31.08 2.02 -33.82
CA THR A 185 30.57 2.24 -35.20
C THR A 185 29.05 2.39 -35.21
N GLU A 186 28.61 3.65 -35.29
CA GLU A 186 27.65 4.19 -36.27
C GLU A 186 26.61 3.25 -36.91
N ALA A 187 25.34 3.41 -36.51
CA ALA A 187 24.11 3.38 -37.31
C ALA A 187 22.93 3.48 -36.31
N PHE A 188 22.10 4.52 -36.25
CA PHE A 188 21.24 5.06 -37.30
C PHE A 188 21.00 6.56 -37.08
N LYS A 189 21.06 7.31 -38.18
CA LYS A 189 20.74 8.74 -38.28
C LYS A 189 19.25 9.02 -38.11
N ALA A 190 19.00 10.17 -37.49
CA ALA A 190 17.74 10.91 -37.56
C ALA A 190 17.36 11.29 -38.99
N SER A 191 16.06 11.41 -39.25
CA SER A 191 15.55 12.29 -40.31
C SER A 191 14.25 12.93 -39.86
N ALA A 192 14.20 14.25 -39.98
CA ALA A 192 13.06 15.10 -39.69
C ALA A 192 12.45 15.61 -41.01
N THR A 193 11.13 15.84 -40.94
CA THR A 193 10.33 16.81 -41.70
C THR A 193 9.99 16.50 -43.17
N LYS A 194 8.70 16.30 -43.48
CA LYS A 194 7.76 17.33 -44.00
C LYS A 194 6.37 16.75 -44.34
N THR A 195 5.37 17.59 -44.08
CA THR A 195 3.94 17.57 -44.43
C THR A 195 3.67 17.38 -45.93
N PRO A 196 2.47 16.93 -46.34
CA PRO A 196 1.43 17.88 -46.75
C PRO A 196 -0.04 17.53 -46.37
N LYS A 197 -0.88 18.57 -46.32
CA LYS A 197 -2.35 18.56 -46.19
C LYS A 197 -2.98 18.62 -47.61
N PRO A 198 -4.16 18.03 -47.88
CA PRO A 198 -5.45 18.76 -47.95
C PRO A 198 -6.64 17.95 -47.34
N SER A 199 -7.39 18.45 -46.35
CA SER A 199 -8.70 19.15 -46.43
C SER A 199 -9.76 18.54 -47.39
N THR A 200 -10.85 17.95 -46.86
CA THR A 200 -12.26 18.45 -46.98
C THR A 200 -13.30 17.57 -46.25
N THR A 201 -14.15 18.22 -45.42
CA THR A 201 -15.61 18.03 -45.14
C THR A 201 -16.22 16.61 -44.97
N THR A 202 -17.05 16.26 -43.97
CA THR A 202 -18.34 16.88 -43.57
C THR A 202 -18.87 16.40 -42.19
N LYS A 203 -19.41 17.36 -41.42
CA LYS A 203 -20.61 17.34 -40.53
C LYS A 203 -20.68 16.53 -39.21
N PRO A 204 -21.48 17.04 -38.22
CA PRO A 204 -21.19 16.93 -36.80
C PRO A 204 -22.17 16.04 -36.01
N VAL A 205 -21.64 15.22 -35.09
CA VAL A 205 -22.46 14.53 -34.08
C VAL A 205 -22.26 15.21 -32.74
N VAL A 206 -23.35 15.83 -32.29
CA VAL A 206 -23.57 16.49 -31.01
C VAL A 206 -23.09 15.60 -29.86
N LYS A 207 -22.11 16.07 -29.08
CA LYS A 207 -21.85 15.60 -27.73
C LYS A 207 -21.94 16.77 -26.76
N ALA A 208 -22.87 16.59 -25.83
CA ALA A 208 -23.22 17.33 -24.64
C ALA A 208 -22.31 18.51 -24.23
N LYS A 209 -22.96 19.67 -24.13
CA LYS A 209 -22.61 20.89 -23.42
C LYS A 209 -21.86 20.63 -22.10
N PRO A 210 -20.71 21.28 -21.83
CA PRO A 210 -20.10 21.28 -20.50
C PRO A 210 -21.03 22.03 -19.53
N ALA A 211 -21.39 21.40 -18.41
CA ALA A 211 -22.00 22.08 -17.27
C ALA A 211 -20.93 22.94 -16.56
N PRO A 212 -21.33 24.05 -15.91
CA PRO A 212 -20.49 25.23 -15.74
C PRO A 212 -19.40 25.03 -14.68
N SER A 213 -18.19 25.46 -15.05
CA SER A 213 -17.06 25.75 -14.17
C SER A 213 -17.45 26.81 -13.14
N VAL A 214 -17.62 26.39 -11.89
CA VAL A 214 -17.75 27.29 -10.75
C VAL A 214 -16.36 27.73 -10.34
N LYS A 215 -16.06 29.02 -10.51
CA LYS A 215 -14.81 29.63 -10.06
C LYS A 215 -14.85 29.86 -8.54
N GLY A 216 -13.86 29.29 -7.84
CA GLY A 216 -13.49 29.62 -6.47
C GLY A 216 -12.11 29.03 -6.19
N ASN A 217 -11.15 29.89 -5.82
CA ASN A 217 -9.72 29.62 -5.58
C ASN A 217 -9.27 28.14 -5.52
N GLY A 218 -8.52 27.73 -6.55
CA GLY A 218 -8.00 26.36 -6.77
C GLY A 218 -8.87 25.61 -7.79
N GLU A 219 -8.35 25.33 -8.99
CA GLU A 219 -9.09 24.59 -10.02
C GLU A 219 -9.38 23.16 -9.53
N VAL A 220 -10.64 22.91 -9.13
CA VAL A 220 -11.11 21.60 -8.68
C VAL A 220 -11.52 20.78 -9.91
N GLU A 221 -10.73 19.76 -10.24
CA GLU A 221 -10.98 18.82 -11.32
C GLU A 221 -11.74 17.59 -10.80
N VAL A 222 -12.85 17.19 -11.43
CA VAL A 222 -13.49 15.91 -11.10
C VAL A 222 -12.84 14.79 -11.91
N ARG A 223 -12.09 13.90 -11.25
CA ARG A 223 -11.33 12.82 -11.92
C ARG A 223 -12.08 11.51 -12.05
N LEU A 224 -12.93 11.20 -11.08
CA LEU A 224 -13.80 10.02 -11.14
C LEU A 224 -15.24 10.43 -10.92
N ARG A 225 -16.14 9.73 -11.61
CA ARG A 225 -17.58 9.90 -11.50
C ARG A 225 -18.26 8.54 -11.61
N ALA A 226 -19.25 8.29 -10.77
CA ALA A 226 -20.16 7.16 -10.87
C ALA A 226 -21.57 7.59 -10.48
N SER A 227 -22.57 6.89 -11.00
CA SER A 227 -23.96 7.06 -10.59
C SER A 227 -24.52 5.70 -10.19
N LEU A 228 -25.10 5.62 -9.00
CA LEU A 228 -25.67 4.41 -8.44
C LEU A 228 -26.90 4.77 -7.60
N HIS A 229 -28.03 4.10 -7.86
CA HIS A 229 -29.30 4.30 -7.13
C HIS A 229 -29.73 5.78 -6.99
N GLY A 230 -29.64 6.54 -8.08
CA GLY A 230 -30.01 7.96 -8.10
C GLY A 230 -29.00 8.90 -7.42
N LYS A 231 -27.93 8.38 -6.83
CA LYS A 231 -26.84 9.15 -6.24
C LYS A 231 -25.68 9.29 -7.22
N THR A 232 -25.05 10.45 -7.21
CA THR A 232 -23.84 10.74 -7.98
C THR A 232 -22.65 10.84 -7.04
N TYR A 233 -21.63 10.05 -7.33
CA TYR A 233 -20.38 9.96 -6.59
C TYR A 233 -19.27 10.57 -7.44
N VAL A 234 -18.44 11.42 -6.84
CA VAL A 234 -17.29 12.02 -7.52
C VAL A 234 -16.05 12.01 -6.63
N VAL A 235 -14.88 11.88 -7.25
CA VAL A 235 -13.58 12.09 -6.59
C VAL A 235 -12.98 13.39 -7.12
N PRO A 236 -12.94 14.46 -6.32
CA PRO A 236 -12.32 15.72 -6.71
C PRO A 236 -10.79 15.61 -6.69
N TYR A 237 -10.15 16.47 -7.46
CA TYR A 237 -8.71 16.65 -7.49
C TYR A 237 -8.33 18.12 -7.52
N LEU A 238 -7.27 18.47 -6.78
CA LEU A 238 -6.69 19.78 -6.61
C LEU A 238 -5.19 19.68 -6.97
N LEU A 239 -4.75 20.53 -7.91
CA LEU A 239 -3.40 20.47 -8.50
C LEU A 239 -2.26 20.68 -7.49
N ASP A 240 -2.39 21.65 -6.58
CA ASP A 240 -1.34 22.04 -5.62
C ASP A 240 -1.55 21.46 -4.22
N ASN A 241 -2.24 20.31 -4.13
CA ASN A 241 -2.42 19.62 -2.86
C ASN A 241 -1.55 18.37 -2.77
N GLN A 242 -1.38 17.90 -1.54
CA GLN A 242 -0.69 16.63 -1.32
C GLN A 242 -1.42 15.49 -2.03
N PHE A 243 -0.66 14.58 -2.63
CA PHE A 243 -1.18 13.43 -3.33
C PHE A 243 -0.36 12.17 -3.03
N TYR A 244 -0.93 11.02 -3.38
CA TYR A 244 -0.19 9.78 -3.56
C TYR A 244 -0.50 9.19 -4.94
N MET A 245 0.34 8.29 -5.43
CA MET A 245 0.08 7.63 -6.71
C MET A 245 -0.69 6.33 -6.50
N GLU A 246 -1.73 6.11 -7.30
CA GLU A 246 -2.39 4.81 -7.43
C GLU A 246 -2.87 4.64 -8.87
N TYR A 247 -2.68 3.46 -9.45
CA TYR A 247 -2.97 3.18 -10.86
C TYR A 247 -2.29 4.17 -11.83
N GLY A 248 -1.11 4.68 -11.46
CA GLY A 248 -0.34 5.63 -12.25
C GLY A 248 -0.93 7.05 -12.30
N LYS A 249 -1.87 7.39 -11.41
CA LYS A 249 -2.45 8.73 -11.29
C LYS A 249 -2.25 9.28 -9.88
N PRO A 250 -2.07 10.61 -9.72
CA PRO A 250 -2.04 11.23 -8.42
C PRO A 250 -3.46 11.39 -7.86
N TRP A 251 -3.64 11.08 -6.58
CA TRP A 251 -4.90 11.22 -5.85
C TRP A 251 -4.66 12.06 -4.62
N ASN A 252 -5.49 13.09 -4.38
CA ASN A 252 -5.26 13.97 -3.25
C ASN A 252 -5.50 13.26 -1.92
N ARG A 253 -4.72 13.68 -0.93
CA ARG A 253 -4.86 13.26 0.46
C ARG A 253 -5.22 14.48 1.28
N LEU A 254 -6.46 14.51 1.76
CA LEU A 254 -7.00 15.65 2.49
C LEU A 254 -7.36 15.24 3.91
N ASN A 255 -7.27 16.18 4.85
CA ASN A 255 -7.83 16.02 6.18
C ASN A 255 -9.36 16.17 6.13
N TYR A 256 -10.05 15.88 7.23
CA TYR A 256 -11.51 15.87 7.22
C TYR A 256 -12.12 17.25 6.89
N GLU A 257 -11.56 18.32 7.46
CA GLU A 257 -12.08 19.68 7.25
C GLU A 257 -11.98 20.13 5.79
N SER A 258 -10.80 19.97 5.17
CA SER A 258 -10.61 20.26 3.75
C SER A 258 -11.47 19.36 2.86
N SER A 259 -11.70 18.10 3.27
CA SER A 259 -12.58 17.16 2.55
C SER A 259 -14.04 17.58 2.60
N GLN A 260 -14.51 18.13 3.72
CA GLN A 260 -15.85 18.71 3.80
C GLN A 260 -15.98 19.95 2.93
N GLN A 261 -15.01 20.86 3.02
CA GLN A 261 -15.00 22.11 2.26
C GLN A 261 -15.05 21.85 0.74
N ILE A 262 -14.23 20.93 0.23
CA ILE A 262 -14.20 20.62 -1.21
C ILE A 262 -15.52 20.01 -1.69
N CYS A 263 -16.14 19.13 -0.91
CA CYS A 263 -17.44 18.58 -1.28
C CYS A 263 -18.55 19.63 -1.24
N GLN A 264 -18.52 20.54 -0.25
CA GLN A 264 -19.47 21.66 -0.16
C GLN A 264 -19.30 22.63 -1.33
N GLN A 265 -18.08 22.93 -1.77
CA GLN A 265 -17.80 23.76 -2.95
C GLN A 265 -18.39 23.16 -4.23
N LEU A 266 -18.46 21.83 -4.33
CA LEU A 266 -19.12 21.13 -5.43
C LEU A 266 -20.64 21.02 -5.27
N GLY A 267 -21.22 21.54 -4.19
CA GLY A 267 -22.64 21.40 -3.87
C GLY A 267 -23.02 19.95 -3.52
N MET A 268 -22.09 19.21 -2.93
CA MET A 268 -22.19 17.80 -2.55
C MET A 268 -21.82 17.63 -1.06
N SER A 269 -21.90 16.40 -0.55
CA SER A 269 -21.50 16.08 0.83
C SER A 269 -20.54 14.89 0.88
N LEU A 270 -19.79 14.70 1.96
CA LEU A 270 -19.03 13.46 2.15
C LEU A 270 -19.98 12.26 2.17
N ALA A 271 -19.51 11.12 1.66
CA ALA A 271 -20.29 9.89 1.65
C ALA A 271 -20.60 9.39 3.07
N THR A 272 -21.76 8.77 3.26
CA THR A 272 -22.04 7.95 4.44
C THR A 272 -21.43 6.55 4.29
N ALA A 273 -21.32 5.83 5.41
CA ALA A 273 -20.92 4.42 5.43
C ALA A 273 -21.78 3.57 4.49
N THR A 274 -23.10 3.75 4.53
CA THR A 274 -24.06 3.00 3.70
C THR A 274 -23.90 3.31 2.22
N GLU A 275 -23.73 4.58 1.85
CA GLU A 275 -23.53 4.99 0.44
C GLU A 275 -22.22 4.47 -0.13
N PHE A 276 -21.15 4.48 0.67
CA PHE A 276 -19.86 3.92 0.28
C PHE A 276 -19.94 2.41 0.12
N LYS A 277 -20.56 1.72 1.08
CA LYS A 277 -20.75 0.26 1.01
C LYS A 277 -21.55 -0.13 -0.25
N ALA A 278 -22.63 0.58 -0.57
CA ALA A 278 -23.39 0.35 -1.80
C ALA A 278 -22.53 0.52 -3.07
N LEU A 279 -21.66 1.54 -3.11
CA LEU A 279 -20.74 1.75 -4.22
C LEU A 279 -19.68 0.63 -4.30
N ARG A 280 -19.15 0.17 -3.16
CA ARG A 280 -18.23 -0.98 -3.08
C ARG A 280 -18.88 -2.25 -3.62
N ASP A 281 -20.07 -2.59 -3.10
CA ASP A 281 -20.81 -3.80 -3.45
C ASP A 281 -21.18 -3.84 -4.95
N SER A 282 -21.28 -2.67 -5.61
CA SER A 282 -21.53 -2.58 -7.05
C SER A 282 -20.34 -2.97 -7.94
N GLY A 283 -19.13 -3.09 -7.40
CA GLY A 283 -17.89 -3.39 -8.13
C GLY A 283 -17.40 -2.26 -9.06
N VAL A 284 -18.06 -1.09 -9.05
CA VAL A 284 -17.69 0.06 -9.89
C VAL A 284 -16.29 0.58 -9.56
N MET A 285 -15.89 0.54 -8.29
CA MET A 285 -14.60 1.08 -7.85
C MET A 285 -13.42 0.28 -8.41
N GLU A 286 -13.47 -1.05 -8.35
CA GLU A 286 -12.46 -1.95 -8.93
C GLU A 286 -12.42 -1.81 -10.45
N LYS A 287 -13.59 -1.90 -11.09
CA LYS A 287 -13.72 -1.86 -12.54
C LYS A 287 -13.14 -0.57 -13.12
N ASN A 288 -13.38 0.55 -12.45
CA ASN A 288 -12.94 1.86 -12.89
C ASN A 288 -11.65 2.34 -12.21
N LYS A 289 -10.94 1.45 -11.50
CA LYS A 289 -9.64 1.73 -10.85
C LYS A 289 -9.68 2.97 -9.95
N TRP A 290 -10.71 3.04 -9.10
CA TRP A 290 -10.77 4.05 -8.04
C TRP A 290 -9.65 3.79 -7.04
N PRO A 291 -9.04 4.83 -6.44
CA PRO A 291 -8.02 4.64 -5.44
C PRO A 291 -8.61 3.92 -4.22
N LEU A 292 -8.06 2.76 -3.85
CA LEU A 292 -8.52 1.95 -2.71
C LEU A 292 -7.40 1.68 -1.70
N GLN A 293 -6.16 2.08 -2.01
CA GLN A 293 -5.03 1.90 -1.09
C GLN A 293 -5.19 2.74 0.19
N LEU A 294 -5.80 3.92 0.08
CA LEU A 294 -6.18 4.73 1.24
C LEU A 294 -7.70 4.71 1.45
N PRO A 295 -8.15 4.71 2.71
CA PRO A 295 -9.56 4.91 3.04
C PRO A 295 -10.08 6.24 2.51
N TYR A 296 -11.39 6.38 2.43
CA TYR A 296 -12.06 7.65 2.12
C TYR A 296 -12.57 8.32 3.39
N TRP A 297 -12.62 9.65 3.39
CA TRP A 297 -13.40 10.37 4.39
C TRP A 297 -14.90 10.16 4.16
N GLY A 298 -15.57 9.68 5.21
CA GLY A 298 -17.02 9.64 5.32
C GLY A 298 -17.53 10.69 6.29
N LYS A 299 -18.86 10.89 6.31
CA LYS A 299 -19.52 11.78 7.29
C LYS A 299 -19.12 11.45 8.73
N ASP A 300 -19.17 12.46 9.58
CA ASP A 300 -18.89 12.37 11.02
C ASP A 300 -17.47 11.88 11.35
N LYS A 301 -16.49 12.24 10.51
CA LYS A 301 -15.08 11.83 10.63
C LYS A 301 -14.89 10.31 10.63
N LYS A 302 -15.75 9.57 9.91
CA LYS A 302 -15.53 8.14 9.70
C LYS A 302 -14.52 7.90 8.59
N GLY A 303 -13.59 6.99 8.82
CA GLY A 303 -12.79 6.38 7.76
C GLY A 303 -13.58 5.28 7.08
N LEU A 304 -13.74 5.37 5.76
CA LEU A 304 -14.43 4.40 4.91
C LEU A 304 -13.39 3.49 4.27
N PHE A 305 -13.26 2.27 4.77
CA PHE A 305 -12.23 1.31 4.38
C PHE A 305 -12.76 0.37 3.29
N ALA A 306 -11.90 -0.02 2.35
CA ALA A 306 -12.28 -0.90 1.24
C ALA A 306 -12.38 -2.38 1.66
N ASP A 307 -11.72 -2.74 2.76
CA ASP A 307 -11.45 -4.09 3.24
C ASP A 307 -12.02 -4.37 4.64
N ARG A 308 -12.58 -3.36 5.33
CA ARG A 308 -13.15 -3.51 6.67
C ARG A 308 -14.24 -2.49 6.97
N GLU A 309 -14.89 -2.67 8.12
CA GLU A 309 -15.95 -1.78 8.58
C GLU A 309 -15.44 -0.34 8.87
N PRO A 310 -16.29 0.68 8.67
CA PRO A 310 -15.92 2.07 8.98
C PRO A 310 -15.59 2.29 10.46
N ASN A 311 -14.58 3.11 10.73
CA ASN A 311 -14.17 3.46 12.08
C ASN A 311 -14.08 4.99 12.28
N GLN A 312 -14.27 5.44 13.51
CA GLN A 312 -14.10 6.83 13.90
C GLN A 312 -12.63 7.24 13.86
N LEU A 313 -12.33 8.39 13.26
CA LEU A 313 -10.98 8.95 13.21
C LEU A 313 -10.92 10.35 13.83
N THR A 314 -9.71 10.82 14.14
CA THR A 314 -9.46 12.13 14.75
C THR A 314 -9.77 13.31 13.81
N GLY A 315 -9.75 13.08 12.49
CA GLY A 315 -9.94 14.08 11.45
C GLY A 315 -8.64 14.64 10.87
N THR A 316 -7.48 14.33 11.47
CA THR A 316 -6.17 14.83 11.03
C THR A 316 -5.49 13.93 10.00
N SER A 317 -5.94 12.69 9.84
CA SER A 317 -5.44 11.76 8.81
C SER A 317 -5.65 12.30 7.41
N LEU A 318 -4.74 12.01 6.49
CA LEU A 318 -4.86 12.44 5.09
C LEU A 318 -5.33 11.29 4.22
N LEU A 319 -6.61 11.32 3.86
CA LEU A 319 -7.35 10.24 3.21
C LEU A 319 -7.88 10.68 1.83
N ASN A 320 -8.41 9.71 1.08
CA ASN A 320 -9.14 10.00 -0.15
C ASN A 320 -10.44 10.77 0.14
N VAL A 321 -10.93 11.49 -0.86
CA VAL A 321 -12.19 12.23 -0.78
C VAL A 321 -13.16 11.75 -1.83
N MET A 322 -14.39 11.47 -1.41
CA MET A 322 -15.50 11.16 -2.30
C MET A 322 -16.71 11.99 -1.89
N CYS A 323 -17.20 12.77 -2.83
CA CYS A 323 -18.37 13.61 -2.65
C CYS A 323 -19.60 12.93 -3.27
N VAL A 324 -20.72 13.00 -2.57
CA VAL A 324 -21.99 12.35 -2.93
C VAL A 324 -23.12 13.38 -2.91
N LYS A 325 -23.98 13.30 -3.92
CA LYS A 325 -25.24 14.04 -4.03
C LYS A 325 -26.34 13.09 -4.49
#